data_AF-A0A818B3N5-F1
#
_entry.id   AF-A0A818B3N5-F1
#
_cell.length_a   1.000
_cell.length_b   1.000
_cell.length_c   1.000
_cell.angle_alpha   90.00
_cell.angle_beta   90.00
_cell.angle_gamma   90.00
#
_symmetry.space_group_name_H-M   'P 1'
#
loop_
_entity.id
_entity.type
_entity.pdbx_description
1 polymer ?
#
loop_
_entity_poly.entity_id
_entity_poly.type
_entity_poly.pdbx_seq_one_letter_code
_entity_poly.pdbx_strand_id
1 'polypeptide(L)' 'MNFFIQHTNVSLLMNENAVPDVRVDAETILNKLVQKNNAYKHLDESKDYMPAHENVQYTVHQLILLLHQNS' A
#
# COMPACT_ATOMS: atom_id res chain seq x y z
N MET A 1 -6.49 -9.07 -16.73
CA MET A 1 -6.33 -7.60 -16.60
C MET A 1 -5.15 -7.33 -15.68
N ASN A 2 -4.29 -6.36 -16.00
CA ASN A 2 -3.11 -6.00 -15.21
C ASN A 2 -3.18 -4.53 -14.80
N PHE A 3 -3.06 -4.25 -13.50
CA PHE A 3 -2.93 -2.89 -12.98
C PHE A 3 -1.54 -2.74 -12.37
N PHE A 4 -0.80 -1.75 -12.86
CA PHE A 4 0.55 -1.45 -12.43
C PHE A 4 0.68 0.05 -12.17
N ILE A 5 1.20 0.41 -11.00
CA ILE A 5 1.47 1.80 -10.63
C ILE A 5 2.97 2.09 -10.85
N GLN A 6 3.28 3.13 -11.62
CA GLN A 6 4.65 3.59 -11.88
C GLN A 6 5.13 4.62 -10.84
N HIS A 7 4.88 4.35 -9.57
CA HIS A 7 5.35 5.17 -8.43
C HIS A 7 6.01 4.26 -7.41
N THR A 8 7.03 4.76 -6.73
CA THR A 8 7.83 4.03 -5.74
C THR A 8 7.31 4.18 -4.30
N ASN A 9 6.28 5.02 -4.11
CA ASN A 9 5.73 5.40 -2.81
C ASN A 9 4.18 5.33 -2.78
N VAL A 10 3.57 4.72 -3.80
CA VAL A 10 2.13 4.43 -3.84
C VAL A 10 1.95 2.96 -4.23
N SER A 11 1.01 2.27 -3.59
CA SER A 11 0.67 0.88 -3.84
C SER A 11 -0.85 0.69 -3.96
N LEU A 12 -1.24 -0.48 -4.47
CA LEU A 12 -2.64 -0.93 -4.49
C LEU A 12 -2.88 -1.88 -3.31
N LEU A 13 -4.07 -1.78 -2.72
CA LEU A 13 -4.55 -2.73 -1.74
C LEU A 13 -5.97 -3.15 -2.13
N MET A 14 -6.21 -4.46 -2.19
CA MET A 14 -7.56 -5.01 -2.30
C MET A 14 -7.97 -5.54 -0.93
N ASN A 15 -9.19 -5.22 -0.55
CA ASN A 15 -9.80 -5.66 0.70
C ASN A 15 -11.25 -6.05 0.46
N GLU A 16 -11.85 -6.70 1.45
CA GLU A 16 -13.28 -6.94 1.47
C GLU A 16 -14.05 -5.61 1.44
N ASN A 17 -15.05 -5.50 0.55
CA ASN A 17 -15.87 -4.29 0.37
C ASN A 17 -17.24 -4.38 1.09
N ALA A 18 -17.48 -5.44 1.86
CA ALA A 18 -18.76 -5.65 2.55
C ALA A 18 -18.86 -4.84 3.86
N VAL A 19 -17.74 -4.62 4.54
CA VAL A 19 -17.68 -3.97 5.85
C VAL A 19 -16.69 -2.80 5.82
N PRO A 20 -17.13 -1.54 6.05
CA PRO A 20 -16.26 -0.37 6.01
C PRO A 20 -15.08 -0.42 6.99
N ASP A 21 -15.24 -1.11 8.13
CA ASP A 21 -14.23 -1.21 9.18
C ASP A 21 -12.95 -1.91 8.70
N VAL A 22 -13.04 -2.81 7.71
CA VAL A 22 -11.88 -3.51 7.13
C VAL A 22 -10.86 -2.52 6.54
N ARG A 23 -11.35 -1.41 5.95
CA ARG A 23 -10.48 -0.34 5.45
C ARG A 23 -9.76 0.37 6.59
N VAL A 24 -10.47 0.65 7.69
CA VAL A 24 -9.93 1.34 8.86
C VAL A 24 -8.90 0.48 9.59
N ASP A 25 -9.16 -0.83 9.71
CA ASP A 25 -8.24 -1.78 10.31
C ASP A 25 -6.95 -1.91 9.51
N ALA A 26 -7.05 -2.03 8.19
CA ALA A 26 -5.89 -2.07 7.31
C ALA A 26 -5.03 -0.81 7.41
N GLU A 27 -5.66 0.37 7.38
CA GLU A 27 -4.97 1.65 7.58
C GLU A 27 -4.31 1.74 8.96
N THR A 28 -4.99 1.28 10.01
CA THR A 28 -4.48 1.27 11.39
C THR A 28 -3.26 0.35 11.53
N ILE A 29 -3.30 -0.84 10.92
CA ILE A 29 -2.19 -1.80 10.95
C ILE A 29 -0.98 -1.22 10.20
N LEU A 30 -1.18 -0.68 8.99
CA LEU A 30 -0.09 -0.09 8.21
C LEU A 30 0.57 1.09 8.93
N ASN A 31 -0.22 1.99 9.52
CA ASN A 31 0.29 3.11 10.31
C ASN A 31 1.04 2.67 11.59
N LYS A 32 0.72 1.49 12.14
CA LYS A 32 1.46 0.91 13.28
C LYS A 32 2.80 0.28 12.84
N LEU A 33 2.81 -0.37 11.67
CA LEU A 33 3.99 -1.01 11.11
C LEU A 33 5.01 0.01 10.61
N VAL A 34 4.54 1.10 9.99
CA VAL A 34 5.38 2.12 9.37
C VAL A 34 5.15 3.46 10.06
N GLN A 35 6.07 3.83 10.95
CA GLN A 35 5.95 5.02 11.78
C GLN A 35 6.55 6.26 11.12
N LYS A 36 5.82 7.38 11.12
CA LYS A 36 6.25 8.63 10.46
C LYS A 36 7.61 9.18 10.92
N ASN A 37 8.01 8.94 12.16
CA ASN A 37 9.24 9.48 12.75
C ASN A 37 10.27 8.40 13.08
N ASN A 38 10.30 7.31 12.30
CA ASN A 38 11.29 6.26 12.49
C ASN A 38 12.72 6.77 12.19
N ALA A 39 13.73 6.05 12.67
CA ALA A 39 15.14 6.40 12.45
C ALA A 39 15.62 6.03 11.03
N TYR A 40 15.01 6.67 10.02
CA TYR A 40 15.36 6.49 8.61
C TYR A 40 16.79 6.95 8.32
N LYS A 41 17.56 6.11 7.62
CA LYS A 41 18.90 6.47 7.13
C LYS A 41 18.85 7.29 5.84
N HIS A 42 17.79 7.13 5.07
CA HIS A 42 17.57 7.90 3.85
C HIS A 42 17.03 9.28 4.25
N LEU A 43 17.79 10.33 3.94
CA LEU A 43 17.52 11.73 4.34
C LEU A 43 17.38 12.67 3.13
N ASP A 44 17.53 12.14 1.92
CA ASP A 44 17.52 12.93 0.68
C ASP A 44 16.10 13.31 0.23
N GLU A 45 15.07 12.71 0.84
CA GLU A 45 13.67 13.06 0.66
C GLU A 45 13.08 13.63 1.97
N SER A 46 11.96 14.34 1.88
CA SER A 46 11.28 14.81 3.10
C SER A 46 10.89 13.63 3.98
N LYS A 47 11.01 13.81 5.30
CA LYS A 47 10.61 12.84 6.33
C LYS A 47 9.17 12.36 6.16
N ASP A 48 8.31 13.18 5.55
CA ASP A 48 6.92 12.82 5.28
C ASP A 48 6.75 11.79 4.15
N TYR A 49 7.76 11.62 3.27
CA TYR A 49 7.72 10.65 2.16
C TYR A 49 8.31 9.30 2.54
N MET A 50 9.26 9.24 3.47
CA MET A 50 9.90 7.97 3.90
C MET A 50 8.93 6.87 4.33
N PRO A 51 7.86 7.18 5.11
CA PRO A 51 6.84 6.20 5.46
C PRO A 51 6.11 5.64 4.24
N ALA A 52 5.93 6.43 3.19
CA ALA A 52 5.24 5.97 1.98
C ALA A 52 6.08 4.92 1.23
N HIS A 53 7.40 5.07 1.18
CA HIS A 53 8.30 4.06 0.61
C HIS A 53 8.28 2.74 1.37
N GLU A 54 8.25 2.78 2.70
CA GLU A 54 8.15 1.56 3.52
C GLU A 54 6.77 0.90 3.40
N ASN A 55 5.68 1.66 3.47
CA ASN A 55 4.32 1.13 3.30
C ASN A 55 4.16 0.32 2.01
N VAL A 56 4.79 0.80 0.95
CA VAL A 56 4.83 0.17 -0.36
C VAL A 56 5.55 -1.19 -0.36
N GLN A 57 6.52 -1.42 0.54
CA GLN A 57 7.14 -2.74 0.72
C GLN A 57 6.22 -3.75 1.39
N TYR A 58 5.25 -3.29 2.18
CA TYR A 58 4.25 -4.13 2.86
C TYR A 58 2.97 -4.34 2.04
N THR A 59 2.90 -3.76 0.84
CA THR A 59 1.73 -3.79 -0.03
C THR A 59 2.14 -4.11 -1.47
N VAL A 60 1.19 -4.23 -2.40
CA VAL A 60 1.48 -4.69 -3.77
C VAL A 60 1.51 -3.53 -4.76
N HIS A 61 2.58 -3.45 -5.54
CA HIS A 61 2.71 -2.48 -6.66
C HIS A 61 1.98 -2.93 -7.93
N GLN A 62 1.74 -4.24 -8.06
CA GLN A 62 1.16 -4.86 -9.24
C GLN A 62 0.07 -5.83 -8.84
N LEU A 63 -1.05 -5.78 -9.56
CA LEU A 63 -2.16 -6.70 -9.39
C LEU A 63 -2.54 -7.33 -10.74
N ILE A 64 -2.62 -8.66 -10.76
CA ILE A 64 -3.06 -9.46 -11.91
C ILE A 64 -4.39 -10.12 -11.56
N LEU A 65 -5.44 -9.78 -12.30
CA LEU A 65 -6.76 -10.40 -12.18
C LEU A 65 -7.06 -11.25 -13.42
N LEU A 66 -7.40 -12.52 -13.19
CA LEU A 66 -7.92 -13.42 -14.21
C LEU A 66 -9.44 -13.29 -14.25
N LEU A 67 -9.98 -12.86 -15.39
CA LEU A 67 -11.42 -12.84 -15.62
C LEU A 67 -11.80 -14.14 -16.33
N HIS A 68 -12.58 -14.99 -15.67
CA HIS A 68 -13.23 -16.12 -16.33
C HIS A 68 -14.53 -15.60 -16.94
N GLN A 69 -14.62 -15.56 -18.27
CA GLN A 69 -15.89 -15.27 -18.94
C GLN A 69 -16.69 -16.56 -18.97
N ASN A 70 -17.78 -16.61 -18.20
CA ASN A 70 -18.77 -17.68 -18.37
C ASN A 70 -19.52 -17.40 -19.68
N SER A 71 -19.33 -18.29 -20.66
CA SER A 71 -20.13 -18.36 -21.89
C SER A 71 -21.56 -18.79 -21.61
#